data_AF-A0A965E0M2-F1
#
_entry.id   AF-A0A965E0M2-F1
#
_cell.length_a   1.000
_cell.length_b   1.000
_cell.length_c   1.000
_cell.angle_alpha   90.00
_cell.angle_beta   90.00
_cell.angle_gamma   90.00
#
_symmetry.space_group_name_H-M   'P 1'
#
loop_
_entity.id
_entity.type
_entity.pdbx_description
1 polymer ?
#
loop_
_entity_poly.entity_id
_entity_poly.type
_entity_poly.pdbx_seq_one_letter_code
_entity_poly.pdbx_strand_id
1 'polypeptide(L)'
;RVQIINDRGIAICKSMLAWQHFGEGQTPEAGGVKSDHFVGDYYVLFEQKFREEYAAWQNTPEAQQKLQEKQTEGQTPEAFFKDFKDTYFNEYSKLGREAKDMLLRWEAGDPEVLALWRQMNGWVYAGFEETYKALGVCYDKLYYESDTYLLGKDIIEKGLKNDIFYRLEDGSVWIDLEDVKLDKKLVLRRDGTSVYITQDIGTAHLRYQDFGVEKMVYVVADEQNYHFQVLFEIMKRLKEPYAAGLYHLSYGMVELPTGRMKSREGTVVDADDLLAEVIREAEANTKERETIAELSADEQGEVVRSIALAALKFFLVKVHPKKRMVFDPKESVDLQGQTGPYVQNAYVRVKSVLRKVSE
;
A
#
# COMPACT_ATOMS: atom_id res chain seq x y z
N ARG A 1 -11.41 -12.38 -7.48
CA ARG A 1 -10.88 -11.18 -6.79
C ARG A 1 -9.63 -11.61 -6.07
N VAL A 2 -8.53 -10.91 -6.30
CA VAL A 2 -7.24 -11.29 -5.75
C VAL A 2 -6.61 -10.09 -5.09
N GLN A 3 -5.82 -10.32 -4.05
CA GLN A 3 -4.99 -9.29 -3.42
C GLN A 3 -3.54 -9.66 -3.61
N ILE A 4 -2.72 -8.68 -3.98
CA ILE A 4 -1.26 -8.83 -4.03
C ILE A 4 -0.74 -8.16 -2.76
N ILE A 5 -0.11 -8.94 -1.90
CA ILE A 5 0.42 -8.52 -0.61
C ILE A 5 1.93 -8.35 -0.79
N ASN A 6 2.40 -7.12 -0.59
CA ASN A 6 3.81 -6.87 -0.42
C ASN A 6 4.21 -7.23 1.01
N ASP A 7 4.77 -8.41 1.15
CA ASP A 7 5.20 -9.00 2.41
C ASP A 7 6.71 -9.15 2.51
N ARG A 8 7.49 -8.46 1.67
CA ARG A 8 8.95 -8.51 1.71
C ARG A 8 9.62 -7.15 1.50
N GLY A 9 10.91 -7.10 1.79
CA GLY A 9 11.75 -5.95 1.47
C GLY A 9 12.15 -5.11 2.67
N ILE A 10 12.85 -4.01 2.38
CA ILE A 10 13.56 -3.23 3.41
C ILE A 10 12.60 -2.61 4.44
N ALA A 11 11.39 -2.22 4.03
CA ALA A 11 10.41 -1.61 4.94
C ALA A 11 10.00 -2.58 6.07
N ILE A 12 9.81 -3.86 5.76
CA ILE A 12 9.46 -4.88 6.75
C ILE A 12 10.66 -5.18 7.65
N CYS A 13 11.87 -5.21 7.09
CA CYS A 13 13.10 -5.38 7.87
C CYS A 13 13.29 -4.24 8.88
N LYS A 14 12.88 -3.00 8.54
CA LYS A 14 12.89 -1.87 9.48
C LYS A 14 11.97 -2.12 10.68
N SER A 15 10.73 -2.55 10.45
CA SER A 15 9.79 -2.89 11.53
C SER A 15 10.30 -4.05 12.39
N MET A 16 10.79 -5.12 11.76
CA MET A 16 11.35 -6.29 12.45
C MET A 16 12.54 -5.92 13.32
N LEU A 17 13.47 -5.13 12.78
CA LEU A 17 14.65 -4.68 13.50
C LEU A 17 14.28 -3.77 14.69
N ALA A 18 13.35 -2.83 14.50
CA ALA A 18 12.88 -1.99 15.60
C ALA A 18 12.19 -2.81 16.70
N TRP A 19 11.37 -3.81 16.34
CA TRP A 19 10.76 -4.70 17.34
C TRP A 19 11.82 -5.53 18.09
N GLN A 20 12.83 -6.05 17.40
CA GLN A 20 13.93 -6.78 18.05
C GLN A 20 14.75 -5.91 19.02
N HIS A 21 15.03 -4.65 18.65
CA HIS A 21 15.82 -3.76 19.48
C HIS A 21 15.05 -3.10 20.62
N PHE A 22 13.79 -2.77 20.39
CA PHE A 22 13.02 -1.86 21.25
C PHE A 22 11.68 -2.43 21.72
N GLY A 23 11.25 -3.57 21.18
CA GLY A 23 9.94 -4.14 21.47
C GLY A 23 9.88 -5.00 22.72
N GLU A 24 11.03 -5.38 23.31
CA GLU A 24 11.11 -6.15 24.57
C GLU A 24 10.22 -7.41 24.61
N GLY A 25 9.95 -8.03 23.46
CA GLY A 25 9.08 -9.20 23.34
C GLY A 25 7.57 -8.90 23.47
N GLN A 26 7.14 -7.64 23.42
CA GLN A 26 5.74 -7.26 23.39
C GLN A 26 5.01 -7.86 22.19
N THR A 27 3.72 -8.15 22.38
CA THR A 27 2.82 -8.63 21.32
C THR A 27 1.60 -7.70 21.23
N PRO A 28 0.91 -7.63 20.08
CA PRO A 28 -0.27 -6.77 19.95
C PRO A 28 -1.37 -7.09 20.98
N GLU A 29 -1.53 -8.36 21.36
CA GLU A 29 -2.52 -8.80 22.35
C GLU A 29 -2.21 -8.25 23.74
N ALA A 30 -0.93 -8.20 24.13
CA ALA A 30 -0.52 -7.67 25.42
C ALA A 30 -0.74 -6.15 25.53
N GLY A 31 -0.65 -5.43 24.42
CA GLY A 31 -0.86 -3.98 24.35
C GLY A 31 -2.31 -3.54 24.11
N GLY A 32 -3.20 -4.46 23.71
CA GLY A 32 -4.56 -4.10 23.29
C GLY A 32 -4.59 -3.23 22.03
N VAL A 33 -3.54 -3.29 21.21
CA VAL A 33 -3.40 -2.53 19.96
C VAL A 33 -3.76 -3.45 18.81
N LYS A 34 -4.44 -2.90 17.78
CA LYS A 34 -4.73 -3.64 16.56
C LYS A 34 -3.41 -4.16 15.94
N SER A 35 -3.41 -5.40 15.49
CA SER A 35 -2.19 -6.17 15.22
C SER A 35 -1.33 -5.60 14.08
N ASP A 36 -1.94 -5.05 13.02
CA ASP A 36 -1.22 -4.35 11.95
C ASP A 36 -0.76 -2.95 12.37
N HIS A 37 -1.54 -2.23 13.19
CA HIS A 37 -1.12 -0.94 13.75
C HIS A 37 0.10 -1.11 14.66
N PHE A 38 0.14 -2.17 15.48
CA PHE A 38 1.29 -2.51 16.30
C PHE A 38 2.56 -2.67 15.47
N VAL A 39 2.51 -3.39 14.34
CA VAL A 39 3.66 -3.54 13.44
C VAL A 39 4.01 -2.22 12.74
N GLY A 40 3.00 -1.42 12.39
CA GLY A 40 3.16 -0.07 11.85
C GLY A 40 3.89 0.87 12.82
N ASP A 41 3.60 0.79 14.12
CA ASP A 41 4.24 1.59 15.15
C ASP A 41 5.75 1.30 15.22
N TYR A 42 6.18 0.05 15.02
CA TYR A 42 7.61 -0.27 14.94
C TYR A 42 8.27 0.26 13.67
N TYR A 43 7.54 0.39 12.56
CA TYR A 43 8.05 1.10 11.38
C TYR A 43 8.31 2.58 11.70
N VAL A 44 7.35 3.22 12.36
CA VAL A 44 7.46 4.63 12.80
C VAL A 44 8.61 4.79 13.80
N LEU A 45 8.73 3.87 14.76
CA LEU A 45 9.82 3.84 15.74
C LEU A 45 11.17 3.69 15.07
N PHE A 46 11.30 2.81 14.06
CA PHE A 46 12.52 2.70 13.27
C PHE A 46 12.88 4.05 12.64
N GLU A 47 11.94 4.71 11.96
CA GLU A 47 12.19 6.00 11.30
C GLU A 47 12.51 7.11 12.30
N GLN A 48 11.94 7.07 13.51
CA GLN A 48 12.31 7.97 14.60
C GLN A 48 13.77 7.73 15.04
N LYS A 49 14.14 6.46 15.31
CA LYS A 49 15.50 6.10 15.73
C LYS A 49 16.54 6.38 14.66
N PHE A 50 16.21 6.15 13.40
CA PHE A 50 17.05 6.53 12.28
C PHE A 50 17.22 8.06 12.17
N ARG A 51 16.17 8.85 12.44
CA ARG A 51 16.27 10.31 12.47
C ARG A 51 17.15 10.80 13.62
N GLU A 52 17.06 10.19 14.79
CA GLU A 52 17.95 10.44 15.93
C GLU A 52 19.41 10.14 15.57
N GLU A 53 19.68 8.97 14.96
CA GLU A 53 21.01 8.58 14.48
C GLU A 53 21.56 9.57 13.45
N TYR A 54 20.73 9.94 12.46
CA TYR A 54 21.15 10.84 11.39
C TYR A 54 21.40 12.26 11.89
N ALA A 55 20.54 12.78 12.78
CA ALA A 55 20.74 14.09 13.40
C ALA A 55 22.02 14.12 14.26
N ALA A 56 22.34 13.03 14.98
CA ALA A 56 23.60 12.93 15.70
C ALA A 56 24.81 12.94 14.74
N TRP A 57 24.73 12.20 13.63
CA TRP A 57 25.80 12.17 12.63
C TRP A 57 26.05 13.53 11.96
N GLN A 58 25.00 14.30 11.66
CA GLN A 58 25.12 15.64 11.06
C GLN A 58 26.01 16.60 11.87
N ASN A 59 26.14 16.37 13.17
CA ASN A 59 26.97 17.18 14.06
C ASN A 59 28.44 16.69 14.16
N THR A 60 28.82 15.65 13.41
CA THR A 60 30.18 15.10 13.41
C THR A 60 31.10 15.80 12.41
N PRO A 61 32.43 15.80 12.63
CA PRO A 61 33.38 16.32 11.65
C PRO A 61 33.29 15.63 10.29
N GLU A 62 32.99 14.32 10.27
CA GLU A 62 32.80 13.55 9.05
C GLU A 62 31.64 14.09 8.20
N ALA A 63 30.50 14.40 8.83
CA ALA A 63 29.35 14.97 8.12
C ALA A 63 29.66 16.36 7.56
N GLN A 64 30.38 17.20 8.32
CA GLN A 64 30.78 18.53 7.87
C GLN A 64 31.77 18.47 6.71
N GLN A 65 32.68 17.49 6.72
CA GLN A 65 33.56 17.23 5.59
C GLN A 65 32.76 16.80 4.35
N LYS A 66 31.78 15.91 4.49
CA LYS A 66 30.93 15.48 3.36
C LYS A 66 30.10 16.61 2.78
N LEU A 67 29.59 17.51 3.63
CA LEU A 67 28.94 18.73 3.21
C LEU A 67 29.90 19.58 2.34
N GLN A 68 31.11 19.86 2.81
CA GLN A 68 32.09 20.64 2.04
C GLN A 68 32.50 19.98 0.71
N GLU A 69 32.61 18.65 0.68
CA GLU A 69 33.05 17.90 -0.51
C GLU A 69 31.96 17.75 -1.58
N LYS A 70 30.70 17.58 -1.18
CA LYS A 70 29.62 17.12 -2.07
C LYS A 70 28.46 18.11 -2.23
N GLN A 71 28.44 19.21 -1.50
CA GLN A 71 27.42 20.24 -1.65
C GLN A 71 27.52 20.91 -3.02
N THR A 72 26.39 21.06 -3.70
CA THR A 72 26.34 21.81 -4.95
C THR A 72 26.35 23.32 -4.68
N GLU A 73 26.95 24.09 -5.58
CA GLU A 73 27.02 25.55 -5.44
C GLU A 73 25.62 26.18 -5.24
N GLY A 74 25.45 26.95 -4.15
CA GLY A 74 24.18 27.59 -3.80
C GLY A 74 23.16 26.72 -3.03
N GLN A 75 23.43 25.43 -2.79
CA GLN A 75 22.58 24.58 -1.96
C GLN A 75 22.75 24.95 -0.47
N THR A 76 21.69 24.95 0.33
CA THR A 76 21.84 25.15 1.79
C THR A 76 22.25 23.85 2.50
N PRO A 77 22.87 23.90 3.69
CA PRO A 77 23.17 22.69 4.47
C PRO A 77 21.95 21.80 4.72
N GLU A 78 20.79 22.40 4.98
CA GLU A 78 19.54 21.67 5.23
C GLU A 78 19.06 20.93 3.98
N ALA A 79 19.16 21.58 2.81
CA ALA A 79 18.83 20.94 1.54
C ALA A 79 19.79 19.79 1.23
N PHE A 80 21.10 19.98 1.46
CA PHE A 80 22.10 18.92 1.29
C PHE A 80 21.78 17.71 2.18
N PHE A 81 21.58 17.91 3.49
CA PHE A 81 21.32 16.80 4.40
C PHE A 81 19.98 16.12 4.14
N LYS A 82 18.99 16.83 3.60
CA LYS A 82 17.75 16.21 3.14
C LYS A 82 18.00 15.26 1.98
N ASP A 83 18.77 15.68 0.98
CA ASP A 83 19.07 14.88 -0.21
C ASP A 83 20.06 13.73 0.11
N PHE A 84 20.97 13.94 1.06
CA PHE A 84 21.96 12.95 1.48
C PHE A 84 21.39 11.85 2.39
N LYS A 85 20.13 11.97 2.86
CA LYS A 85 19.51 11.02 3.80
C LYS A 85 19.57 9.58 3.30
N ASP A 86 19.25 9.34 2.03
CA ASP A 86 19.24 7.99 1.46
C ASP A 86 20.67 7.44 1.30
N THR A 87 21.62 8.27 0.89
CA THR A 87 23.04 7.88 0.85
C THR A 87 23.54 7.53 2.24
N TYR A 88 23.19 8.33 3.26
CA TYR A 88 23.52 8.05 4.65
C TYR A 88 22.97 6.71 5.12
N PHE A 89 21.67 6.47 4.90
CA PHE A 89 21.02 5.19 5.21
C PHE A 89 21.76 4.01 4.56
N ASN A 90 22.17 4.19 3.31
CA ASN A 90 22.72 3.11 2.53
C ASN A 90 24.19 2.77 2.83
N GLU A 91 25.01 3.77 3.17
CA GLU A 91 26.47 3.63 3.24
C GLU A 91 27.05 3.77 4.67
N TYR A 92 26.43 4.59 5.53
CA TYR A 92 27.04 5.02 6.79
C TYR A 92 26.23 4.57 8.03
N SER A 93 24.90 4.55 7.90
CA SER A 93 23.97 4.25 8.98
C SER A 93 24.20 2.88 9.59
N LYS A 94 24.24 2.80 10.93
CA LYS A 94 24.30 1.51 11.63
C LYS A 94 22.98 0.77 11.47
N LEU A 95 21.86 1.44 11.76
CA LEU A 95 20.52 0.90 11.57
C LEU A 95 20.25 0.50 10.11
N GLY A 96 20.72 1.30 9.14
CA GLY A 96 20.59 0.99 7.72
C GLY A 96 21.38 -0.25 7.30
N ARG A 97 22.60 -0.43 7.83
CA ARG A 97 23.37 -1.67 7.61
C ARG A 97 22.70 -2.90 8.22
N GLU A 98 22.22 -2.81 9.45
CA GLU A 98 21.53 -3.92 10.12
C GLU A 98 20.23 -4.31 9.39
N ALA A 99 19.44 -3.33 8.93
CA ALA A 99 18.22 -3.60 8.17
C ALA A 99 18.51 -4.28 6.81
N LYS A 100 19.61 -3.90 6.15
CA LYS A 100 20.07 -4.55 4.91
C LYS A 100 20.61 -5.95 5.15
N ASP A 101 21.38 -6.15 6.21
CA ASP A 101 21.89 -7.47 6.60
C ASP A 101 20.73 -8.43 6.87
N MET A 102 19.73 -7.97 7.62
CA MET A 102 18.50 -8.73 7.86
C MET A 102 17.78 -9.10 6.56
N LEU A 103 17.69 -8.17 5.59
CA LEU A 103 17.11 -8.47 4.27
C LEU A 103 17.90 -9.55 3.53
N LEU A 104 19.23 -9.48 3.53
CA LEU A 104 20.08 -10.50 2.90
C LEU A 104 19.94 -11.86 3.57
N ARG A 105 19.88 -11.90 4.91
CA ARG A 105 19.63 -13.12 5.68
C ARG A 105 18.25 -13.70 5.39
N TRP A 106 17.23 -12.85 5.25
CA TRP A 106 15.90 -13.27 4.82
C TRP A 106 15.93 -13.92 3.43
N GLU A 107 16.61 -13.29 2.46
CA GLU A 107 16.76 -13.85 1.10
C GLU A 107 17.58 -15.15 1.08
N ALA A 108 18.54 -15.31 2.00
CA ALA A 108 19.33 -16.52 2.18
C ALA A 108 18.57 -17.65 2.90
N GLY A 109 17.34 -17.39 3.36
CA GLY A 109 16.50 -18.37 4.05
C GLY A 109 16.91 -18.63 5.51
N ASP A 110 17.50 -17.65 6.18
CA ASP A 110 17.86 -17.74 7.59
C ASP A 110 16.64 -18.11 8.46
N PRO A 111 16.66 -19.23 9.21
CA PRO A 111 15.50 -19.72 9.95
C PRO A 111 14.97 -18.75 11.01
N GLU A 112 15.84 -18.00 11.68
CA GLU A 112 15.45 -17.06 12.73
C GLU A 112 14.77 -15.83 12.14
N VAL A 113 15.35 -15.28 11.07
CA VAL A 113 14.79 -14.12 10.37
C VAL A 113 13.46 -14.49 9.72
N LEU A 114 13.35 -15.69 9.12
CA LEU A 114 12.09 -16.18 8.57
C LEU A 114 11.02 -16.42 9.64
N ALA A 115 11.39 -16.90 10.83
CA ALA A 115 10.44 -17.09 11.93
C ALA A 115 9.87 -15.75 12.40
N LEU A 116 10.74 -14.75 12.61
CA LEU A 116 10.32 -13.39 12.97
C LEU A 116 9.44 -12.76 11.89
N TRP A 117 9.85 -12.91 10.63
CA TRP A 117 9.10 -12.43 9.48
C TRP A 117 7.69 -13.01 9.41
N ARG A 118 7.54 -14.34 9.57
CA ARG A 118 6.22 -15.00 9.62
C ARG A 118 5.37 -14.47 10.77
N GLN A 119 5.97 -14.27 11.94
CA GLN A 119 5.27 -13.77 13.12
C GLN A 119 4.73 -12.36 12.88
N MET A 120 5.59 -11.42 12.48
CA MET A 120 5.17 -10.02 12.31
C MET A 120 4.24 -9.81 11.13
N ASN A 121 4.46 -10.49 10.00
CA ASN A 121 3.51 -10.44 8.90
C ASN A 121 2.17 -11.10 9.25
N GLY A 122 2.17 -12.16 10.07
CA GLY A 122 0.96 -12.76 10.59
C GLY A 122 0.09 -11.76 11.36
N TRP A 123 0.70 -10.91 12.19
CA TRP A 123 0.00 -9.80 12.85
C TRP A 123 -0.56 -8.79 11.85
N VAL A 124 0.21 -8.40 10.83
CA VAL A 124 -0.30 -7.50 9.78
C VAL A 124 -1.51 -8.08 9.05
N TYR A 125 -1.46 -9.36 8.70
CA TYR A 125 -2.56 -10.01 7.97
C TYR A 125 -3.83 -10.11 8.81
N ALA A 126 -3.70 -10.40 10.10
CA ALA A 126 -4.83 -10.43 11.02
C ALA A 126 -5.50 -9.04 11.11
N GLY A 127 -4.71 -7.98 11.25
CA GLY A 127 -5.23 -6.61 11.28
C GLY A 127 -5.90 -6.19 9.96
N PHE A 128 -5.32 -6.57 8.82
CA PHE A 128 -5.94 -6.35 7.51
C PHE A 128 -7.28 -7.08 7.37
N GLU A 129 -7.40 -8.31 7.88
CA GLU A 129 -8.65 -9.07 7.83
C GLU A 129 -9.77 -8.37 8.63
N GLU A 130 -9.45 -7.79 9.79
CA GLU A 130 -10.40 -6.96 10.56
C GLU A 130 -10.90 -5.77 9.74
N THR A 131 -10.00 -5.02 9.10
CA THR A 131 -10.35 -3.87 8.23
C THR A 131 -11.15 -4.31 7.01
N TYR A 132 -10.77 -5.40 6.34
CA TYR A 132 -11.50 -5.92 5.19
C TYR A 132 -12.92 -6.34 5.56
N LYS A 133 -13.09 -7.04 6.68
CA LYS A 133 -14.41 -7.38 7.23
C LYS A 133 -15.20 -6.13 7.57
N ALA A 134 -14.55 -5.13 8.17
CA ALA A 134 -15.17 -3.86 8.50
C ALA A 134 -15.68 -3.12 7.26
N LEU A 135 -14.96 -3.19 6.13
CA LEU A 135 -15.36 -2.58 4.86
C LEU A 135 -16.26 -3.47 3.99
N GLY A 136 -16.48 -4.73 4.37
CA GLY A 136 -17.20 -5.71 3.55
C GLY A 136 -16.45 -6.07 2.26
N VAL A 137 -15.13 -6.14 2.35
CA VAL A 137 -14.22 -6.57 1.28
C VAL A 137 -13.82 -8.02 1.53
N CYS A 138 -13.79 -8.83 0.48
CA CYS A 138 -13.24 -10.18 0.55
C CYS A 138 -12.51 -10.56 -0.74
N TYR A 139 -11.51 -11.42 -0.59
CA TYR A 139 -10.65 -11.89 -1.66
C TYR A 139 -10.78 -13.40 -1.80
N ASP A 140 -10.71 -13.87 -3.04
CA ASP A 140 -10.81 -15.30 -3.36
C ASP A 140 -9.42 -15.95 -3.32
N LYS A 141 -8.35 -15.17 -3.50
CA LYS A 141 -6.95 -15.62 -3.37
C LYS A 141 -6.03 -14.45 -2.97
N LEU A 142 -5.07 -14.73 -2.09
CA LEU A 142 -3.98 -13.83 -1.75
C LEU A 142 -2.71 -14.30 -2.47
N TYR A 143 -1.97 -13.36 -3.04
CA TYR A 143 -0.63 -13.57 -3.60
C TYR A 143 0.38 -12.80 -2.79
N TYR A 144 1.49 -13.44 -2.49
CA TYR A 144 2.57 -12.87 -1.70
C TYR A 144 3.76 -12.59 -2.61
N GLU A 145 4.32 -11.38 -2.52
CA GLU A 145 5.52 -11.02 -3.30
C GLU A 145 6.75 -11.88 -2.91
N SER A 146 6.74 -12.43 -1.70
CA SER A 146 7.71 -13.44 -1.24
C SER A 146 7.66 -14.73 -2.06
N ASP A 147 6.53 -15.07 -2.68
CA ASP A 147 6.38 -16.28 -3.51
C ASP A 147 6.69 -16.01 -5.00
N THR A 148 6.36 -14.82 -5.51
CA THR A 148 6.35 -14.56 -6.96
C THR A 148 7.66 -14.03 -7.53
N TYR A 149 8.57 -13.52 -6.68
CA TYR A 149 9.80 -12.90 -7.17
C TYR A 149 10.76 -13.89 -7.87
N LEU A 150 10.81 -15.15 -7.43
CA LEU A 150 11.62 -16.20 -8.05
C LEU A 150 11.13 -16.52 -9.46
N LEU A 151 9.81 -16.66 -9.60
CA LEU A 151 9.16 -16.87 -10.90
C LEU A 151 9.45 -15.71 -11.86
N GLY A 152 9.44 -14.47 -11.37
CA GLY A 152 9.84 -13.30 -12.15
C GLY A 152 11.27 -13.40 -12.70
N LYS A 153 12.23 -13.86 -11.88
CA LYS A 153 13.62 -14.07 -12.31
C LYS A 153 13.71 -15.14 -13.40
N ASP A 154 13.01 -16.25 -13.24
CA ASP A 154 13.01 -17.35 -14.23
C ASP A 154 12.47 -16.89 -15.59
N ILE A 155 11.45 -16.02 -15.59
CA ILE A 155 10.89 -15.44 -16.82
C ILE A 155 11.89 -14.50 -17.49
N ILE A 156 12.62 -13.69 -16.71
CA ILE A 156 13.67 -12.82 -17.25
C ILE A 156 14.79 -13.64 -17.90
N GLU A 157 15.23 -14.73 -17.25
CA GLU A 157 16.25 -15.62 -17.82
C GLU A 157 15.78 -16.30 -19.12
N LYS A 158 14.49 -16.63 -19.24
CA LYS A 158 13.91 -17.10 -20.51
C LYS A 158 13.88 -15.99 -21.56
N GLY A 159 13.52 -14.77 -21.18
CA GLY A 159 13.49 -13.63 -22.10
C GLY A 159 14.88 -13.21 -22.59
N LEU A 160 15.93 -13.37 -21.76
CA LEU A 160 17.33 -13.19 -22.15
C LEU A 160 17.74 -14.16 -23.26
N LYS A 161 17.30 -15.41 -23.20
CA LYS A 161 17.58 -16.42 -24.24
C LYS A 161 16.87 -16.15 -25.57
N ASN A 162 15.81 -15.33 -25.53
CA ASN A 162 14.98 -14.98 -26.68
C ASN A 162 15.24 -13.54 -27.17
N ASP A 163 16.34 -12.92 -26.75
CA ASP A 163 16.73 -11.54 -27.12
C ASP A 163 15.68 -10.46 -26.79
N ILE A 164 14.80 -10.71 -25.81
CA ILE A 164 13.80 -9.73 -25.34
C ILE A 164 14.42 -8.78 -24.32
N PHE A 165 15.28 -9.32 -23.47
CA PHE A 165 16.07 -8.57 -22.50
C PHE A 165 17.54 -8.58 -22.92
N TYR A 166 18.31 -7.60 -22.45
CA TYR A 166 19.76 -7.56 -22.65
C TYR A 166 20.48 -7.33 -21.32
N ARG A 167 21.71 -7.85 -21.23
CA ARG A 167 22.57 -7.70 -20.06
C ARG A 167 23.68 -6.70 -20.35
N LEU A 168 23.89 -5.74 -19.45
CA LEU A 168 24.99 -4.78 -19.52
C LEU A 168 26.29 -5.38 -18.95
N GLU A 169 27.42 -4.73 -19.21
CA GLU A 169 28.74 -5.13 -18.71
C GLU A 169 28.81 -5.21 -17.18
N ASP A 170 28.01 -4.41 -16.47
CA ASP A 170 27.92 -4.40 -15.00
C ASP A 170 27.08 -5.57 -14.43
N GLY A 171 26.53 -6.43 -15.29
CA GLY A 171 25.71 -7.59 -14.93
C GLY A 171 24.22 -7.30 -14.76
N SER A 172 23.80 -6.03 -14.81
CA SER A 172 22.37 -5.65 -14.74
C SER A 172 21.61 -6.03 -16.01
N VAL A 173 20.32 -6.32 -15.88
CA VAL A 173 19.45 -6.75 -16.99
C VAL A 173 18.38 -5.70 -17.27
N TRP A 174 18.19 -5.39 -18.54
CA TRP A 174 17.34 -4.31 -19.02
C TRP A 174 16.45 -4.75 -20.18
N ILE A 175 15.39 -3.97 -20.42
CA ILE A 175 14.60 -4.01 -21.66
C ILE A 175 14.62 -2.63 -22.33
N ASP A 176 14.75 -2.62 -23.64
CA ASP A 176 14.67 -1.40 -24.46
C ASP A 176 13.25 -1.27 -25.01
N LEU A 177 12.56 -0.19 -24.66
CA LEU A 177 11.18 0.08 -25.07
C LEU A 177 11.06 1.39 -25.87
N GLU A 178 12.17 1.94 -26.36
CA GLU A 178 12.20 3.24 -27.06
C GLU A 178 11.35 3.23 -28.34
N ASP A 179 11.20 2.09 -29.02
CA ASP A 179 10.37 1.90 -30.22
C ASP A 179 8.88 2.14 -29.97
N VAL A 180 8.41 1.99 -28.73
CA VAL A 180 7.02 2.29 -28.33
C VAL A 180 6.90 3.59 -27.53
N LYS A 181 7.92 4.46 -27.59
CA LYS A 181 8.00 5.74 -26.85
C LYS A 181 8.01 5.58 -25.32
N LEU A 182 8.61 4.50 -24.83
CA LEU A 182 8.92 4.30 -23.41
C LEU A 182 10.44 4.28 -23.22
N ASP A 183 10.94 4.38 -21.97
CA ASP A 183 12.38 4.37 -21.71
C ASP A 183 12.93 2.94 -21.56
N LYS A 184 14.26 2.83 -21.54
CA LYS A 184 14.96 1.63 -21.08
C LYS A 184 14.65 1.36 -19.63
N LYS A 185 14.21 0.14 -19.32
CA LYS A 185 13.82 -0.24 -17.96
C LYS A 185 14.73 -1.32 -17.40
N LEU A 186 15.27 -1.07 -16.20
CA LEU A 186 15.96 -2.06 -15.38
C LEU A 186 14.96 -3.13 -14.91
N VAL A 187 15.27 -4.41 -15.19
CA VAL A 187 14.46 -5.57 -14.77
C VAL A 187 15.19 -6.51 -13.82
N LEU A 188 16.52 -6.46 -13.73
CA LEU A 188 17.30 -7.07 -12.63
C LEU A 188 18.50 -6.19 -12.29
N ARG A 189 18.77 -6.00 -11.00
CA ARG A 189 19.96 -5.27 -10.55
C ARG A 189 21.25 -6.05 -10.82
N ARG A 190 22.38 -5.36 -10.76
CA ARG A 190 23.74 -5.92 -10.92
C ARG A 190 24.05 -7.11 -9.99
N ASP A 191 23.47 -7.11 -8.80
CA ASP A 191 23.62 -8.16 -7.79
C ASP A 191 22.65 -9.33 -7.97
N GLY A 192 21.84 -9.31 -9.04
CA GLY A 192 20.81 -10.32 -9.32
C GLY A 192 19.55 -10.17 -8.48
N THR A 193 19.42 -9.11 -7.67
CA THR A 193 18.19 -8.85 -6.91
C THR A 193 17.06 -8.38 -7.84
N SER A 194 15.83 -8.82 -7.54
CA SER A 194 14.63 -8.43 -8.28
C SER A 194 14.21 -6.99 -7.94
N VAL A 195 13.58 -6.35 -8.92
CA VAL A 195 12.90 -5.05 -8.77
C VAL A 195 11.38 -5.26 -8.86
N TYR A 196 10.58 -4.25 -8.54
CA TYR A 196 9.12 -4.35 -8.57
C TYR A 196 8.56 -4.87 -9.89
N ILE A 197 9.12 -4.42 -11.02
CA ILE A 197 8.68 -4.90 -12.34
C ILE A 197 8.93 -6.40 -12.53
N THR A 198 10.01 -6.96 -11.98
CA THR A 198 10.31 -8.40 -12.00
C THR A 198 9.22 -9.19 -11.27
N GLN A 199 8.84 -8.70 -10.08
CA GLN A 199 7.87 -9.34 -9.22
C GLN A 199 6.49 -9.35 -9.88
N ASP A 200 6.09 -8.23 -10.47
CA ASP A 200 4.82 -8.12 -11.19
C ASP A 200 4.74 -9.01 -12.44
N ILE A 201 5.86 -9.24 -13.14
CA ILE A 201 5.93 -10.21 -14.24
C ILE A 201 5.62 -11.62 -13.70
N GLY A 202 6.28 -12.01 -12.60
CA GLY A 202 6.03 -13.29 -11.93
C GLY A 202 4.58 -13.43 -11.45
N THR A 203 4.05 -12.39 -10.79
CA THR A 203 2.67 -12.37 -10.29
C THR A 203 1.65 -12.45 -11.41
N ALA A 204 1.87 -11.77 -12.54
CA ALA A 204 1.00 -11.87 -13.71
C ALA A 204 0.99 -13.30 -14.28
N HIS A 205 2.15 -13.94 -14.38
CA HIS A 205 2.27 -15.32 -14.84
C HIS A 205 1.58 -16.31 -13.91
N LEU A 206 1.81 -16.21 -12.61
CA LEU A 206 1.18 -17.09 -11.62
C LEU A 206 -0.35 -16.96 -11.65
N ARG A 207 -0.87 -15.73 -11.72
CA ARG A 207 -2.31 -15.48 -11.85
C ARG A 207 -2.92 -16.12 -13.10
N TYR A 208 -2.18 -16.15 -14.20
CA TYR A 208 -2.61 -16.85 -15.40
C TYR A 208 -2.57 -18.36 -15.22
N GLN A 209 -1.50 -18.91 -14.66
CA GLN A 209 -1.39 -20.34 -14.40
C GLN A 209 -2.53 -20.86 -13.50
N ASP A 210 -2.88 -20.10 -12.46
CA ASP A 210 -3.89 -20.49 -11.50
C ASP A 210 -5.32 -20.46 -12.05
N PHE A 211 -5.62 -19.52 -12.96
CA PHE A 211 -7.00 -19.22 -13.35
C PHE A 211 -7.27 -19.24 -14.85
N GLY A 212 -6.25 -19.33 -15.71
CA GLY A 212 -6.40 -19.34 -17.16
C GLY A 212 -7.11 -18.10 -17.73
N VAL A 213 -6.99 -16.95 -17.07
CA VAL A 213 -7.82 -15.77 -17.37
C VAL A 213 -7.49 -15.12 -18.72
N GLU A 214 -8.54 -14.69 -19.41
CA GLU A 214 -8.42 -13.88 -20.63
C GLU A 214 -8.21 -12.39 -20.35
N LYS A 215 -8.62 -11.91 -19.17
CA LYS A 215 -8.55 -10.50 -18.79
C LYS A 215 -8.11 -10.33 -17.34
N MET A 216 -7.15 -9.45 -17.09
CA MET A 216 -6.70 -9.06 -15.76
C MET A 216 -6.83 -7.55 -15.57
N VAL A 217 -7.66 -7.14 -14.62
CA VAL A 217 -7.81 -5.74 -14.23
C VAL A 217 -6.90 -5.45 -13.03
N TYR A 218 -6.03 -4.47 -13.17
CA TYR A 218 -5.15 -3.95 -12.12
C TYR A 218 -5.74 -2.64 -11.62
N VAL A 219 -6.17 -2.60 -10.37
CA VAL A 219 -6.75 -1.40 -9.74
C VAL A 219 -5.67 -0.76 -8.89
N VAL A 220 -4.94 0.21 -9.46
CA VAL A 220 -3.79 0.85 -8.82
C VAL A 220 -3.78 2.35 -9.12
N ALA A 221 -3.31 3.16 -8.19
CA ALA A 221 -3.27 4.62 -8.31
C ALA A 221 -2.50 5.12 -9.55
N ASP A 222 -2.83 6.34 -9.98
CA ASP A 222 -2.27 6.99 -11.18
C ASP A 222 -0.76 7.25 -11.12
N GLU A 223 -0.18 7.31 -9.92
CA GLU A 223 1.26 7.37 -9.69
C GLU A 223 2.02 6.20 -10.32
N GLN A 224 1.35 5.05 -10.56
CA GLN A 224 1.93 3.84 -11.15
C GLN A 224 1.60 3.67 -12.64
N ASN A 225 1.03 4.68 -13.32
CA ASN A 225 0.64 4.57 -14.73
C ASN A 225 1.80 4.12 -15.64
N TYR A 226 2.98 4.74 -15.49
CA TYR A 226 4.15 4.38 -16.29
C TYR A 226 4.61 2.93 -16.03
N HIS A 227 4.59 2.50 -14.77
CA HIS A 227 4.96 1.14 -14.39
C HIS A 227 4.08 0.10 -15.09
N PHE A 228 2.75 0.28 -15.11
CA PHE A 228 1.86 -0.66 -15.78
C PHE A 228 1.93 -0.61 -17.31
N GLN A 229 2.21 0.56 -17.90
CA GLN A 229 2.51 0.65 -19.34
C GLN A 229 3.72 -0.22 -19.71
N VAL A 230 4.80 -0.08 -18.95
CA VAL A 230 6.02 -0.88 -19.11
C VAL A 230 5.75 -2.37 -18.86
N LEU A 231 5.05 -2.73 -17.79
CA LEU A 231 4.71 -4.11 -17.48
C LEU A 231 3.94 -4.77 -18.63
N PHE A 232 2.86 -4.14 -19.09
CA PHE A 232 2.02 -4.73 -20.12
C PHE A 232 2.75 -4.85 -21.45
N GLU A 233 3.65 -3.92 -21.76
CA GLU A 233 4.49 -4.03 -22.95
C GLU A 233 5.50 -5.18 -22.83
N ILE A 234 6.13 -5.36 -21.67
CA ILE A 234 7.00 -6.53 -21.40
C ILE A 234 6.22 -7.83 -21.62
N MET A 235 4.99 -7.94 -21.10
CA MET A 235 4.18 -9.15 -21.27
C MET A 235 3.83 -9.43 -22.75
N LYS A 236 3.61 -8.39 -23.56
CA LYS A 236 3.40 -8.55 -25.01
C LYS A 236 4.65 -9.04 -25.71
N ARG A 237 5.84 -8.52 -25.36
CA ARG A 237 7.11 -8.94 -25.96
C ARG A 237 7.49 -10.37 -25.59
N LEU A 238 7.17 -10.77 -24.37
CA LEU A 238 7.24 -12.17 -23.92
C LEU A 238 6.23 -13.08 -24.64
N LYS A 239 5.31 -12.50 -25.43
CA LYS A 239 4.24 -13.21 -26.17
C LYS A 239 3.35 -14.03 -25.26
N GLU A 240 3.12 -13.54 -24.05
CA GLU A 240 2.26 -14.20 -23.08
C GLU A 240 0.81 -14.19 -23.58
N PRO A 241 0.07 -15.31 -23.50
CA PRO A 241 -1.24 -15.46 -24.13
C PRO A 241 -2.30 -14.52 -23.56
N TYR A 242 -2.10 -14.06 -22.32
CA TYR A 242 -2.98 -13.14 -21.59
C TYR A 242 -2.57 -11.67 -21.72
N ALA A 243 -1.47 -11.35 -22.43
CA ALA A 243 -0.91 -10.00 -22.48
C ALA A 243 -1.91 -8.94 -23.03
N ALA A 244 -2.71 -9.32 -24.03
CA ALA A 244 -3.74 -8.43 -24.60
C ALA A 244 -4.91 -8.14 -23.63
N GLY A 245 -5.09 -9.01 -22.63
CA GLY A 245 -6.12 -8.90 -21.60
C GLY A 245 -5.74 -8.06 -20.38
N LEU A 246 -4.52 -7.54 -20.33
CA LEU A 246 -4.05 -6.74 -19.20
C LEU A 246 -4.61 -5.31 -19.29
N TYR A 247 -5.26 -4.86 -18.22
CA TYR A 247 -5.88 -3.54 -18.16
C TYR A 247 -5.60 -2.85 -16.83
N HIS A 248 -5.10 -1.61 -16.87
CA HIS A 248 -4.87 -0.79 -15.69
C HIS A 248 -6.06 0.13 -15.47
N LEU A 249 -6.88 -0.20 -14.47
CA LEU A 249 -7.91 0.68 -13.94
C LEU A 249 -7.25 1.67 -12.98
N SER A 250 -6.65 2.71 -13.57
CA SER A 250 -6.00 3.80 -12.85
C SER A 250 -7.01 4.67 -12.10
N TYR A 251 -6.69 5.02 -10.84
CA TYR A 251 -7.49 5.92 -10.02
C TYR A 251 -6.66 7.06 -9.43
N GLY A 252 -7.27 8.24 -9.26
CA GLY A 252 -6.64 9.42 -8.66
C GLY A 252 -6.64 9.35 -7.13
N MET A 253 -5.70 10.08 -6.53
CA MET A 253 -5.56 10.12 -5.07
C MET A 253 -6.76 10.79 -4.37
N VAL A 254 -7.05 10.30 -3.17
CA VAL A 254 -8.05 10.86 -2.25
C VAL A 254 -7.34 11.74 -1.22
N GLU A 255 -7.82 12.97 -1.07
CA GLU A 255 -7.35 13.94 -0.09
C GLU A 255 -8.45 14.21 0.95
N LEU A 256 -8.10 14.68 2.14
CA LEU A 256 -9.07 15.12 3.14
C LEU A 256 -9.13 16.66 3.15
N PRO A 257 -10.23 17.30 3.61
CA PRO A 257 -10.33 18.76 3.66
C PRO A 257 -9.22 19.44 4.46
N THR A 258 -8.68 18.73 5.46
CA THR A 258 -7.57 19.18 6.31
C THR A 258 -6.19 19.06 5.65
N GLY A 259 -6.10 18.49 4.45
CA GLY A 259 -4.89 18.29 3.67
C GLY A 259 -4.72 16.83 3.20
N ARG A 260 -3.50 16.46 2.82
CA ARG A 260 -3.19 15.04 2.53
C ARG A 260 -3.55 14.17 3.74
N MET A 261 -3.71 12.86 3.54
CA MET A 261 -3.66 11.82 4.59
C MET A 261 -2.28 11.79 5.29
N LYS A 262 -1.85 12.92 5.83
CA LYS A 262 -0.69 13.18 6.67
C LYS A 262 -1.02 14.44 7.45
N SER A 263 -1.28 14.28 8.75
CA SER A 263 -1.31 15.43 9.65
C SER A 263 0.08 16.09 9.69
N ARG A 264 0.13 17.38 10.03
CA ARG A 264 1.39 18.10 10.29
C ARG A 264 2.17 17.53 11.49
N GLU A 265 1.56 16.60 12.24
CA GLU A 265 2.12 15.90 13.39
C GLU A 265 2.57 14.46 13.06
N GLY A 266 2.41 14.00 11.81
CA GLY A 266 2.92 12.70 11.35
C GLY A 266 1.97 11.53 11.48
N THR A 267 0.71 11.74 11.88
CA THR A 267 -0.33 10.71 11.86
C THR A 267 -0.87 10.57 10.43
N VAL A 268 -0.63 9.39 9.85
CA VAL A 268 -1.34 8.91 8.66
C VAL A 268 -2.80 8.69 9.06
N VAL A 269 -3.76 9.04 8.19
CA VAL A 269 -5.16 8.68 8.43
C VAL A 269 -5.36 7.30 7.86
N ASP A 270 -5.50 6.31 8.74
CA ASP A 270 -5.70 4.92 8.34
C ASP A 270 -7.16 4.67 7.92
N ALA A 271 -7.38 3.58 7.18
CA ALA A 271 -8.72 3.23 6.69
C ALA A 271 -9.72 3.01 7.84
N ASP A 272 -9.22 2.50 8.97
CA ASP A 272 -10.03 2.27 10.17
C ASP A 272 -10.46 3.60 10.81
N ASP A 273 -9.55 4.57 10.90
CA ASP A 273 -9.86 5.90 11.43
C ASP A 273 -10.88 6.63 10.56
N LEU A 274 -10.70 6.55 9.24
CA LEU A 274 -11.65 7.14 8.28
C LEU A 274 -13.04 6.50 8.41
N LEU A 275 -13.11 5.17 8.49
CA LEU A 275 -14.38 4.47 8.67
C LEU A 275 -15.03 4.84 10.02
N ALA A 276 -14.25 4.90 11.09
CA ALA A 276 -14.72 5.30 12.40
C ALA A 276 -15.25 6.74 12.40
N GLU A 277 -14.58 7.65 11.68
CA GLU A 277 -15.04 9.03 11.51
C GLU A 277 -16.37 9.11 10.75
N VAL A 278 -16.50 8.40 9.62
CA VAL A 278 -17.76 8.37 8.86
C VAL A 278 -18.89 7.74 9.69
N ILE A 279 -18.60 6.72 10.50
CA ILE A 279 -19.58 6.14 11.44
C ILE A 279 -20.02 7.20 12.47
N ARG A 280 -19.09 7.91 13.11
CA ARG A 280 -19.43 8.98 14.08
C ARG A 280 -20.30 10.07 13.46
N GLU A 281 -19.99 10.50 12.24
CA GLU A 281 -20.80 11.49 11.52
C GLU A 281 -22.19 10.93 11.15
N ALA A 282 -22.28 9.66 10.77
CA ALA A 282 -23.57 8.99 10.52
C ALA A 282 -24.42 8.85 11.80
N GLU A 283 -23.80 8.56 12.95
CA GLU A 283 -24.48 8.53 14.26
C GLU A 283 -25.04 9.89 14.63
N ALA A 284 -24.25 10.96 14.45
CA ALA A 284 -24.69 12.33 14.72
C ALA A 284 -25.92 12.69 13.88
N ASN A 285 -25.90 12.36 12.59
CA ASN A 285 -27.01 12.63 11.66
C ASN A 285 -28.26 11.75 11.87
N THR A 286 -28.15 10.65 12.60
CA THR A 286 -29.27 9.72 12.84
C THR A 286 -29.95 9.90 14.18
N LYS A 287 -29.26 10.45 15.20
CA LYS A 287 -29.82 10.73 16.53
C LYS A 287 -31.02 11.68 16.52
N GLU A 288 -31.15 12.52 15.49
CA GLU A 288 -32.28 13.44 15.35
C GLU A 288 -33.57 12.77 14.84
N ARG A 289 -33.57 11.46 14.58
CA ARG A 289 -34.71 10.73 14.01
C ARG A 289 -35.40 9.83 15.02
N GLU A 290 -36.65 10.17 15.34
CA GLU A 290 -37.51 9.42 16.27
C GLU A 290 -37.64 7.93 15.90
N THR A 291 -37.69 7.58 14.61
CA THR A 291 -37.85 6.19 14.15
C THR A 291 -36.66 5.27 14.43
N ILE A 292 -35.47 5.83 14.67
CA ILE A 292 -34.26 5.05 14.98
C ILE A 292 -34.12 4.87 16.49
N ALA A 293 -34.65 5.81 17.28
CA ALA A 293 -34.60 5.78 18.74
C ALA A 293 -35.40 4.60 19.35
N GLU A 294 -36.36 4.04 18.61
CA GLU A 294 -37.17 2.89 19.05
C GLU A 294 -36.49 1.53 18.84
N LEU A 295 -35.36 1.49 18.11
CA LEU A 295 -34.60 0.26 17.86
C LEU A 295 -33.70 -0.09 19.06
N SER A 296 -33.34 -1.37 19.19
CA SER A 296 -32.32 -1.79 20.15
C SER A 296 -30.94 -1.20 19.80
N ALA A 297 -30.03 -1.12 20.78
CA ALA A 297 -28.69 -0.57 20.56
C ALA A 297 -27.92 -1.29 19.43
N ASP A 298 -28.07 -2.61 19.33
CA ASP A 298 -27.44 -3.42 18.29
C ASP A 298 -28.02 -3.09 16.90
N GLU A 299 -29.35 -3.01 16.78
CA GLU A 299 -30.02 -2.64 15.52
C GLU A 299 -29.68 -1.20 15.09
N GLN A 300 -29.58 -0.25 16.05
CA GLN A 300 -29.13 1.11 15.77
C GLN A 300 -27.70 1.10 15.19
N GLY A 301 -26.80 0.33 15.80
CA GLY A 301 -25.42 0.18 15.34
C GLY A 301 -25.34 -0.39 13.91
N GLU A 302 -26.14 -1.41 13.59
CA GLU A 302 -26.19 -1.97 12.24
C GLU A 302 -26.72 -0.97 11.19
N VAL A 303 -27.76 -0.21 11.52
CA VAL A 303 -28.32 0.82 10.64
C VAL A 303 -27.30 1.92 10.38
N VAL A 304 -26.69 2.47 11.43
CA VAL A 304 -25.63 3.48 11.34
C VAL A 304 -24.49 2.99 10.48
N ARG A 305 -24.01 1.77 10.73
CA ARG A 305 -22.92 1.15 9.96
C ARG A 305 -23.28 1.02 8.48
N SER A 306 -24.51 0.62 8.16
CA SER A 306 -25.01 0.54 6.79
C SER A 306 -25.04 1.91 6.10
N ILE A 307 -25.45 2.95 6.82
CA ILE A 307 -25.45 4.35 6.34
C ILE A 307 -24.02 4.83 6.10
N ALA A 308 -23.12 4.61 7.04
CA ALA A 308 -21.71 5.00 6.94
C ALA A 308 -21.00 4.31 5.76
N LEU A 309 -21.21 3.01 5.56
CA LEU A 309 -20.63 2.29 4.43
C LEU A 309 -21.21 2.77 3.09
N ALA A 310 -22.50 3.10 3.04
CA ALA A 310 -23.08 3.69 1.84
C ALA A 310 -22.53 5.09 1.56
N ALA A 311 -22.40 5.94 2.58
CA ALA A 311 -21.76 7.25 2.50
C ALA A 311 -20.35 7.14 1.92
N LEU A 312 -19.49 6.35 2.56
CA LEU A 312 -18.10 6.13 2.15
C LEU A 312 -18.01 5.60 0.71
N LYS A 313 -18.67 4.47 0.42
CA LYS A 313 -18.54 3.79 -0.88
C LYS A 313 -19.16 4.61 -2.01
N PHE A 314 -20.36 5.17 -1.81
CA PHE A 314 -21.03 5.96 -2.83
C PHE A 314 -20.22 7.21 -3.18
N PHE A 315 -19.68 7.89 -2.17
CA PHE A 315 -18.93 9.12 -2.37
C PHE A 315 -17.63 8.89 -3.15
N LEU A 316 -16.99 7.72 -2.98
CA LEU A 316 -15.84 7.32 -3.80
C LEU A 316 -16.25 6.98 -5.24
N VAL A 317 -17.31 6.18 -5.45
CA VAL A 317 -17.67 5.70 -6.81
C VAL A 317 -18.43 6.73 -7.65
N LYS A 318 -19.02 7.77 -7.05
CA LYS A 318 -19.68 8.86 -7.80
C LYS A 318 -18.67 9.69 -8.58
N VAL A 319 -17.41 9.72 -8.15
CA VAL A 319 -16.34 10.45 -8.83
C VAL A 319 -15.71 9.55 -9.89
N HIS A 320 -15.48 10.12 -11.07
CA HIS A 320 -14.77 9.40 -12.13
C HIS A 320 -13.39 8.93 -11.61
N PRO A 321 -13.02 7.65 -11.73
CA PRO A 321 -11.85 7.08 -11.05
C PRO A 321 -10.55 7.84 -11.26
N LYS A 322 -10.28 8.34 -12.47
CA LYS A 322 -9.07 9.11 -12.81
C LYS A 322 -8.98 10.52 -12.21
N LYS A 323 -10.03 11.03 -11.57
CA LYS A 323 -10.02 12.37 -10.97
C LYS A 323 -9.54 12.25 -9.53
N ARG A 324 -8.68 13.18 -9.12
CA ARG A 324 -8.41 13.41 -7.70
C ARG A 324 -9.69 13.91 -7.03
N MET A 325 -9.88 13.54 -5.77
CA MET A 325 -11.05 13.97 -5.01
C MET A 325 -10.68 14.32 -3.58
N VAL A 326 -11.42 15.29 -3.04
CA VAL A 326 -11.46 15.53 -1.60
C VAL A 326 -12.60 14.70 -1.04
N PHE A 327 -12.31 13.87 -0.04
CA PHE A 327 -13.30 13.11 0.71
C PHE A 327 -13.59 13.84 2.02
N ASP A 328 -14.78 14.42 2.13
CA ASP A 328 -15.26 15.01 3.37
C ASP A 328 -16.24 14.04 4.05
N PRO A 329 -15.90 13.48 5.22
CA PRO A 329 -16.80 12.60 5.96
C PRO A 329 -18.18 13.21 6.20
N LYS A 330 -18.25 14.51 6.54
CA LYS A 330 -19.51 15.21 6.83
C LYS A 330 -20.38 15.36 5.61
N GLU A 331 -19.79 15.73 4.47
CA GLU A 331 -20.52 15.80 3.20
C GLU A 331 -20.99 14.40 2.76
N SER A 332 -20.19 13.37 3.03
CA SER A 332 -20.50 12.02 2.58
C SER A 332 -21.76 11.43 3.22
N VAL A 333 -22.05 11.83 4.47
CA VAL A 333 -23.19 11.34 5.26
C VAL A 333 -24.45 12.20 5.13
N ASP A 334 -24.42 13.27 4.32
CA ASP A 334 -25.58 14.14 4.11
C ASP A 334 -26.75 13.33 3.51
N LEU A 335 -27.96 13.60 3.99
CA LEU A 335 -29.21 12.99 3.53
C LEU A 335 -29.82 13.73 2.35
N GLN A 336 -29.26 14.86 1.95
CA GLN A 336 -29.61 15.62 0.76
C GLN A 336 -28.51 15.49 -0.30
N GLY A 337 -28.87 15.66 -1.56
CA GLY A 337 -27.92 15.64 -2.67
C GLY A 337 -27.56 14.24 -3.19
N GLN A 338 -26.36 14.12 -3.77
CA GLN A 338 -25.87 12.88 -4.40
C GLN A 338 -24.97 12.11 -3.41
N THR A 339 -25.61 11.43 -2.46
CA THR A 339 -24.94 10.67 -1.40
C THR A 339 -25.52 9.26 -1.27
N GLY A 340 -24.75 8.35 -0.66
CA GLY A 340 -25.23 7.00 -0.35
C GLY A 340 -26.44 6.97 0.58
N PRO A 341 -26.45 7.75 1.68
CA PRO A 341 -27.59 7.85 2.59
C PRO A 341 -28.86 8.36 1.91
N TYR A 342 -28.76 9.30 0.96
CA TYR A 342 -29.92 9.75 0.18
C TYR A 342 -30.56 8.59 -0.59
N VAL A 343 -29.75 7.76 -1.26
CA VAL A 343 -30.23 6.58 -2.02
C VAL A 343 -30.88 5.56 -1.10
N GLN A 344 -30.27 5.27 0.06
CA GLN A 344 -30.85 4.36 1.05
C GLN A 344 -32.18 4.90 1.61
N ASN A 345 -32.26 6.19 1.91
CA ASN A 345 -33.49 6.82 2.38
C ASN A 345 -34.62 6.72 1.32
N ALA A 346 -34.30 6.95 0.05
CA ALA A 346 -35.25 6.75 -1.04
C ALA A 346 -35.80 5.31 -1.08
N TYR A 347 -34.93 4.30 -0.94
CA TYR A 347 -35.34 2.90 -0.85
C TYR A 347 -36.28 2.63 0.34
N VAL A 348 -35.94 3.14 1.53
CA VAL A 348 -36.77 2.99 2.74
C VAL A 348 -38.15 3.64 2.55
N ARG A 349 -38.20 4.83 1.94
CA ARG A 349 -39.46 5.53 1.64
C ARG A 349 -40.34 4.72 0.69
N VAL A 350 -39.76 4.16 -0.39
CA VAL A 350 -40.50 3.30 -1.32
C VAL A 350 -41.05 2.06 -0.61
N LYS A 351 -40.25 1.39 0.23
CA LYS A 351 -40.70 0.25 1.03
C LYS A 351 -41.82 0.62 2.01
N SER A 352 -41.77 1.81 2.61
CA SER A 352 -42.82 2.32 3.49
C SER A 352 -44.15 2.50 2.73
N VAL A 353 -44.12 3.07 1.52
CA VAL A 353 -45.32 3.18 0.66
C VAL A 353 -45.88 1.80 0.33
N LEU A 354 -45.04 0.84 -0.07
CA LEU A 354 -45.49 -0.52 -0.39
C LEU A 354 -46.16 -1.22 0.81
N ARG A 355 -45.65 -1.00 2.03
CA ARG A 355 -46.24 -1.55 3.26
C ARG A 355 -47.62 -0.97 3.51
N LYS A 356 -47.77 0.35 3.43
CA LYS A 356 -49.05 1.07 3.63
C LYS A 356 -50.11 0.73 2.59
N VAL A 357 -49.72 0.24 1.41
CA VAL A 357 -50.65 -0.21 0.36
C VAL A 357 -51.03 -1.69 0.54
N SER A 358 -50.23 -2.46 1.28
CA SER A 358 -50.49 -3.87 1.57
C SER A 358 -51.26 -4.09 2.88
N GLU A 359 -51.32 -3.07 3.74
CA GLU A 359 -52.23 -2.91 4.88
C GLU A 359 -53.58 -2.36 4.40
#